data_AF-A0A9W9STX9-F1
#
_entry.id   AF-A0A9W9STX9-F1
#
_cell.length_a   1.000
_cell.length_b   1.000
_cell.length_c   1.000
_cell.angle_alpha   90.00
_cell.angle_beta   90.00
_cell.angle_gamma   90.00
#
_symmetry.space_group_name_H-M   'P 1'
#
loop_
_entity.id
_entity.type
_entity.pdbx_description
1 polymer ?
#
loop_
_entity_poly.entity_id
_entity_poly.type
_entity_poly.pdbx_seq_one_letter_code
_entity_poly.pdbx_strand_id
1 'polypeptide(L)'
;MSADTSGSSLPSRIASLVHAHFDALPTRSKPTIFPDGSREWIPMTGIVAVKGENTPSESLTCISVTTGAKCLSASHIPRCRGLVLHDCHAEILAIRAFNYWLLTECNSVLSREKQLPNGHDTSTPENEKVSVSPFIQRRRMEEDAGSICKSPTEWPPFELQPDVNIYMYCTCAPCGDASMELCMAAQEDATPWEVLQQEVSLPKSQDAEVPGTETLLDGRAHFSLLGVVRRKPARMDAESTRSKSCSDKLALRQVSSLLSRETSGLVTPTENAYLAGLILPEDEISQVGCDRSFGENGRMQALGGRSWPRETKFEESTPGYRFRPFQVLSVPSEKVATLWPFAKPKSVPCPAIAVEQEVDPSTSGAKFKKSRPGNVSAVWTLAPSYHHPSPMTMDTGSKSLPTLCRSKTGLYETIINGVKQGNRASSPDSRGASSLSRAKLWALFREIAPASVPRTYRTDVSPAKPLVDASKIEDPHVNTVQGHIPDITTYQDFKNPSSLEDPLQIRMQAIGDAKLVLKGWMPNSGDESWGLDVLIDPKKRKR
;
A
#
# COMPACT_ATOMS: atom_id res chain seq x y z
N MET A 1 6.66 11.25 32.12
CA MET A 1 5.27 11.08 32.58
C MET A 1 4.72 9.82 31.94
N SER A 2 4.61 8.74 32.72
CA SER A 2 4.11 7.45 32.25
C SER A 2 2.59 7.52 32.27
N ALA A 3 1.96 7.66 31.11
CA ALA A 3 0.51 7.53 31.03
C ALA A 3 0.17 6.06 31.32
N ASP A 4 -0.75 5.86 32.25
CA ASP A 4 -1.30 4.56 32.63
C ASP A 4 -2.01 3.94 31.40
N THR A 5 -1.33 3.04 30.70
CA THR A 5 -1.82 2.39 29.46
C THR A 5 -2.66 1.14 29.73
N SER A 6 -2.90 0.79 31.00
CA SER A 6 -3.50 -0.49 31.39
C SER A 6 -5.01 -0.62 31.12
N GLY A 7 -5.71 0.48 30.81
CA GLY A 7 -7.17 0.49 30.59
C GLY A 7 -7.66 0.88 29.18
N SER A 8 -6.76 1.20 28.24
CA SER A 8 -7.17 1.68 26.90
C SER A 8 -7.21 0.58 25.84
N SER A 9 -8.29 0.51 25.07
CA SER A 9 -8.46 -0.49 23.99
C SER A 9 -7.33 -0.44 22.95
N LEU A 10 -7.05 -1.56 22.29
CA LEU A 10 -6.04 -1.65 21.23
C LEU A 10 -6.25 -0.60 20.11
N PRO A 11 -7.48 -0.40 19.57
CA PRO A 11 -7.76 0.68 18.62
C PRO A 11 -7.38 2.07 19.12
N SER A 12 -7.69 2.37 20.39
CA SER A 12 -7.35 3.64 21.03
C SER A 12 -5.86 3.86 21.19
N ARG A 13 -5.10 2.80 21.50
CA ARG A 13 -3.63 2.83 21.63
C ARG A 13 -2.98 3.05 20.26
N ILE A 14 -3.45 2.33 19.24
CA ILE A 14 -3.00 2.49 17.85
C ILE A 14 -3.24 3.91 17.35
N ALA A 15 -4.47 4.44 17.51
CA ALA A 15 -4.78 5.81 17.09
C ALA A 15 -3.85 6.83 17.78
N SER A 16 -3.67 6.72 19.10
CA SER A 16 -2.78 7.62 19.86
C SER A 16 -1.34 7.55 19.37
N LEU A 17 -0.84 6.35 19.05
CA LEU A 17 0.52 6.15 18.54
C LEU A 17 0.71 6.79 17.16
N VAL A 18 -0.25 6.65 16.25
CA VAL A 18 -0.20 7.25 14.90
C VAL A 18 -0.24 8.78 15.00
N HIS A 19 -1.15 9.33 15.81
CA HIS A 19 -1.23 10.79 16.04
C HIS A 19 0.05 11.34 16.64
N ALA A 20 0.65 10.66 17.63
CA ALA A 20 1.93 11.08 18.19
C ALA A 20 3.04 11.17 17.13
N HIS A 21 3.14 10.17 16.24
CA HIS A 21 4.13 10.18 15.15
C HIS A 21 3.87 11.31 14.16
N PHE A 22 2.61 11.59 13.83
CA PHE A 22 2.25 12.74 12.99
C PHE A 22 2.63 14.07 13.67
N ASP A 23 2.35 14.21 14.96
CA ASP A 23 2.66 15.42 15.72
C ASP A 23 4.16 15.68 15.85
N ALA A 24 4.98 14.63 15.80
CA ALA A 24 6.43 14.78 15.75
C ALA A 24 6.97 15.23 14.38
N LEU A 25 6.16 15.24 13.32
CA LEU A 25 6.61 15.69 11.99
C LEU A 25 6.95 17.19 11.98
N PRO A 26 7.92 17.62 11.15
CA PRO A 26 8.20 19.03 10.96
C PRO A 26 6.98 19.82 10.46
N THR A 27 6.82 21.06 10.93
CA THR A 27 5.69 21.95 10.61
C THR A 27 5.41 22.09 9.12
N ARG A 28 6.45 22.08 8.28
CA ARG A 28 6.32 22.20 6.81
C ARG A 28 5.52 21.08 6.13
N SER A 29 5.31 19.95 6.81
CA SER A 29 4.53 18.82 6.31
C SER A 29 3.14 18.73 6.90
N LYS A 30 2.81 19.62 7.85
CA LYS A 30 1.50 19.65 8.48
C LYS A 30 0.57 20.57 7.69
N PRO A 31 -0.75 20.31 7.71
CA PRO A 31 -1.73 21.22 7.13
C PRO A 31 -1.67 22.59 7.80
N THR A 32 -2.03 23.61 7.04
CA THR A 32 -1.95 25.00 7.48
C THR A 32 -3.12 25.36 8.40
N ILE A 33 -2.81 26.02 9.51
CA ILE A 33 -3.79 26.77 10.32
C ILE A 33 -3.60 28.24 9.94
N PHE A 34 -4.64 28.85 9.37
CA PHE A 34 -4.61 30.23 8.91
C PHE A 34 -4.81 31.21 10.10
N PRO A 35 -4.33 32.47 9.99
CA PRO A 35 -4.46 33.47 11.06
C PRO A 35 -5.92 33.77 11.47
N ASP A 36 -6.87 33.57 10.55
CA ASP A 36 -8.31 33.74 10.81
C ASP A 36 -8.93 32.56 11.60
N GLY A 37 -8.11 31.58 12.00
CA GLY A 37 -8.50 30.36 12.70
C GLY A 37 -9.06 29.26 11.79
N SER A 38 -9.21 29.52 10.49
CA SER A 38 -9.58 28.46 9.54
C SER A 38 -8.43 27.47 9.35
N ARG A 39 -8.76 26.22 9.02
CA ARG A 39 -7.78 25.14 8.90
C ARG A 39 -7.95 24.42 7.58
N GLU A 40 -6.83 23.97 7.02
CA GLU A 40 -6.87 22.94 6.01
C GLU A 40 -7.34 21.63 6.64
N TRP A 41 -8.20 20.89 5.94
CA TRP A 41 -8.55 19.53 6.33
C TRP A 41 -7.80 18.52 5.45
N ILE A 42 -7.35 17.42 6.04
CA ILE A 42 -6.72 16.32 5.31
C ILE A 42 -6.97 14.99 6.03
N PRO A 43 -7.27 13.90 5.31
CA PRO A 43 -7.24 12.56 5.88
C PRO A 43 -5.82 12.16 6.26
N MET A 44 -5.69 11.38 7.32
CA MET A 44 -4.46 10.75 7.77
C MET A 44 -4.69 9.24 7.90
N THR A 45 -3.66 8.48 7.54
CA THR A 45 -3.61 7.03 7.74
C THR A 45 -2.28 6.64 8.39
N GLY A 46 -2.32 5.67 9.29
CA GLY A 46 -1.12 4.99 9.78
C GLY A 46 -1.24 3.49 9.66
N ILE A 47 -0.10 2.81 9.45
CA ILE A 47 0.00 1.35 9.56
C ILE A 47 0.84 1.03 10.79
N VAL A 48 0.32 0.17 11.66
CA VAL A 48 0.93 -0.24 12.92
C VAL A 48 1.08 -1.76 12.94
N ALA A 49 2.29 -2.23 13.27
CA ALA A 49 2.55 -3.62 13.58
C ALA A 49 2.34 -3.85 15.08
N VAL A 50 1.51 -4.83 15.43
CA VAL A 50 1.26 -5.28 16.80
C VAL A 50 1.89 -6.65 16.95
N LYS A 51 2.91 -6.75 17.80
CA LYS A 51 3.63 -8.00 18.05
C LYS A 51 3.19 -8.61 19.37
N GLY A 52 2.93 -9.92 19.40
CA GLY A 52 2.52 -10.64 20.61
C GLY A 52 1.17 -10.14 21.15
N GLU A 53 0.22 -9.88 20.24
CA GLU A 53 -1.12 -9.39 20.59
C GLU A 53 -1.79 -10.30 21.63
N ASN A 54 -2.46 -9.71 22.62
CA ASN A 54 -3.11 -10.43 23.73
C ASN A 54 -2.14 -11.23 24.62
N THR A 55 -0.84 -10.91 24.59
CA THR A 55 0.17 -11.48 25.50
C THR A 55 0.81 -10.40 26.38
N PRO A 56 1.46 -10.75 27.51
CA PRO A 56 2.22 -9.79 28.30
C PRO A 56 3.37 -9.11 27.55
N SER A 57 3.79 -9.68 26.42
CA SER A 57 4.86 -9.15 25.56
C SER A 57 4.34 -8.23 24.45
N GLU A 58 3.05 -7.86 24.47
CA GLU A 58 2.44 -7.05 23.43
C GLU A 58 3.18 -5.72 23.22
N SER A 59 3.55 -5.45 21.97
CA SER A 59 4.20 -4.19 21.59
C SER A 59 3.63 -3.64 20.29
N LEU A 60 3.46 -2.31 20.24
CA LEU A 60 2.94 -1.59 19.08
C LEU A 60 4.09 -0.81 18.44
N THR A 61 4.29 -1.00 17.14
CA THR A 61 5.26 -0.22 16.36
C THR A 61 4.59 0.47 15.19
N CYS A 62 4.67 1.80 15.14
CA CYS A 62 4.19 2.56 13.99
C CYS A 62 5.14 2.38 12.81
N ILE A 63 4.65 1.81 11.72
CA ILE A 63 5.44 1.51 10.53
C ILE A 63 5.40 2.67 9.53
N SER A 64 4.22 3.25 9.32
CA SER A 64 4.06 4.39 8.42
C SER A 64 2.97 5.34 8.91
N VAL A 65 3.14 6.62 8.58
CA VAL A 65 2.13 7.68 8.77
C VAL A 65 2.07 8.52 7.49
N THR A 66 0.87 8.73 6.98
CA THR A 66 0.66 9.47 5.73
C THR A 66 -0.55 10.38 5.82
N THR A 67 -0.53 11.48 5.08
CA THR A 67 -1.71 12.32 4.85
C THR A 67 -1.97 12.48 3.36
N GLY A 68 -3.23 12.73 2.99
CA GLY A 68 -3.53 13.07 1.61
C GLY A 68 -4.95 12.75 1.13
N ALA A 69 -5.38 13.47 0.09
CA ALA A 69 -6.72 13.35 -0.50
C ALA A 69 -6.73 13.70 -2.01
N LYS A 70 -5.59 13.60 -2.69
CA LYS A 70 -5.44 14.02 -4.09
C LYS A 70 -5.06 12.86 -4.99
N CYS A 71 -5.48 12.94 -6.24
CA CYS A 71 -5.10 12.00 -7.29
C CYS A 71 -4.73 12.76 -8.56
N LEU A 72 -3.88 12.12 -9.35
CA LEU A 72 -3.47 12.61 -10.66
C LEU A 72 -4.63 12.46 -11.66
N SER A 73 -4.79 13.44 -12.56
CA SER A 73 -5.77 13.35 -13.64
C SER A 73 -5.37 12.31 -14.69
N ALA A 74 -6.36 11.78 -15.40
CA ALA A 74 -6.15 10.73 -16.39
C ALA A 74 -5.21 11.16 -17.53
N SER A 75 -5.27 12.43 -17.94
CA SER A 75 -4.47 12.98 -19.05
C SER A 75 -2.97 13.01 -18.75
N HIS A 76 -2.57 13.06 -17.47
CA HIS A 76 -1.17 13.11 -17.06
C HIS A 76 -0.51 11.73 -16.97
N ILE A 77 -1.30 10.65 -16.84
CA ILE A 77 -0.78 9.28 -16.64
C ILE A 77 0.31 8.92 -17.69
N PRO A 78 0.10 9.13 -19.00
CA PRO A 78 1.09 8.74 -20.01
C PRO A 78 2.46 9.41 -19.91
N ARG A 79 2.57 10.51 -19.16
CA ARG A 79 3.79 11.32 -19.04
C ARG A 79 4.59 11.02 -17.77
N CYS A 80 4.08 10.15 -16.92
CA CYS A 80 4.62 9.94 -15.57
C CYS A 80 5.92 9.12 -15.54
N ARG A 81 6.10 8.18 -16.48
CA ARG A 81 7.28 7.30 -16.61
C ARG A 81 7.65 6.58 -15.30
N GLY A 82 6.66 6.22 -14.49
CA GLY A 82 6.85 5.60 -13.18
C GLY A 82 7.38 6.53 -12.08
N LEU A 83 7.61 7.81 -12.35
CA LEU A 83 8.22 8.79 -11.44
C LEU A 83 7.20 9.59 -10.61
N VAL A 84 5.93 9.61 -11.02
CA VAL A 84 4.84 10.35 -10.37
C VAL A 84 3.89 9.39 -9.68
N LEU A 85 3.50 9.71 -8.44
CA LEU A 85 2.45 9.00 -7.71
C LEU A 85 1.08 9.37 -8.29
N HIS A 86 0.34 8.36 -8.75
CA HIS A 86 -0.99 8.58 -9.33
C HIS A 86 -2.06 8.87 -8.28
N ASP A 87 -1.86 8.35 -7.07
CA ASP A 87 -2.84 8.41 -6.00
C ASP A 87 -2.12 8.74 -4.68
N CYS A 88 -2.42 9.92 -4.16
CA CYS A 88 -1.90 10.45 -2.92
C CYS A 88 -2.99 10.49 -1.85
N HIS A 89 -4.01 9.64 -1.90
CA HIS A 89 -4.84 9.38 -0.73
C HIS A 89 -4.00 8.74 0.38
N ALA A 90 -4.27 9.13 1.63
CA ALA A 90 -3.50 8.70 2.79
C ALA A 90 -3.40 7.17 2.87
N GLU A 91 -4.51 6.45 2.68
CA GLU A 91 -4.59 4.99 2.74
C GLU A 91 -3.68 4.33 1.69
N ILE A 92 -3.64 4.89 0.49
CA ILE A 92 -2.85 4.36 -0.62
C ILE A 92 -1.37 4.67 -0.42
N LEU A 93 -1.04 5.88 0.05
CA LEU A 93 0.32 6.22 0.43
C LEU A 93 0.82 5.34 1.57
N ALA A 94 -0.01 5.04 2.58
CA ALA A 94 0.37 4.21 3.71
C ALA A 94 0.77 2.81 3.27
N ILE A 95 0.00 2.18 2.37
CA ILE A 95 0.34 0.87 1.80
C ILE A 95 1.66 0.95 1.00
N ARG A 96 1.86 2.00 0.19
CA ARG A 96 3.12 2.17 -0.55
C ARG A 96 4.31 2.37 0.40
N ALA A 97 4.12 3.15 1.45
CA ALA A 97 5.10 3.43 2.49
C ALA A 97 5.46 2.18 3.29
N PHE A 98 4.47 1.35 3.62
CA PHE A 98 4.68 0.03 4.22
C PHE A 98 5.52 -0.88 3.32
N ASN A 99 5.24 -0.91 2.02
CA ASN A 99 6.01 -1.73 1.08
C ASN A 99 7.44 -1.20 0.87
N TYR A 100 7.65 0.11 0.85
CA TYR A 100 8.98 0.70 0.88
C TYR A 100 9.75 0.24 2.13
N TRP A 101 9.14 0.38 3.31
CA TRP A 101 9.75 -0.04 4.57
C TRP A 101 10.09 -1.54 4.54
N LEU A 102 9.18 -2.38 4.07
CA LEU A 102 9.38 -3.83 4.01
C LEU A 102 10.54 -4.21 3.07
N LEU A 103 10.68 -3.55 1.91
CA LEU A 103 11.86 -3.73 1.04
C LEU A 103 13.15 -3.33 1.78
N THR A 104 13.16 -2.18 2.46
CA THR A 104 14.34 -1.75 3.22
C THR A 104 14.65 -2.66 4.40
N GLU A 105 13.63 -3.25 5.03
CA GLU A 105 13.78 -4.21 6.12
C GLU A 105 14.44 -5.50 5.60
N CYS A 106 13.94 -6.07 4.50
CA CYS A 106 14.56 -7.20 3.82
C CYS A 106 16.04 -6.91 3.47
N ASN A 107 16.32 -5.73 2.90
CA ASN A 107 17.69 -5.34 2.57
C ASN A 107 18.59 -5.27 3.82
N SER A 108 18.05 -4.73 4.92
CA SER A 108 18.81 -4.60 6.17
C SER A 108 19.17 -5.96 6.78
N VAL A 109 18.24 -6.93 6.71
CA VAL A 109 18.48 -8.31 7.16
C VAL A 109 19.54 -8.97 6.30
N LEU A 110 19.42 -8.90 4.97
CA LEU A 110 20.41 -9.48 4.05
C LEU A 110 21.81 -8.90 4.25
N SER A 111 21.92 -7.60 4.49
CA SER A 111 23.21 -6.97 4.74
C SER A 111 23.78 -7.30 6.11
N ARG A 112 22.93 -7.48 7.12
CA ARG A 112 23.35 -7.98 8.44
C ARG A 112 23.89 -9.41 8.34
N GLU A 113 23.22 -10.28 7.59
CA GLU A 113 23.65 -11.66 7.35
C GLU A 113 25.04 -11.71 6.69
N LYS A 114 25.30 -10.85 5.69
CA LYS A 114 26.60 -10.77 5.01
C LYS A 114 27.75 -10.32 5.91
N GLN A 115 27.46 -9.60 6.98
CA GLN A 115 28.48 -9.08 7.92
C GLN A 115 28.84 -10.08 9.02
N LEU A 116 28.13 -11.21 9.13
CA LEU A 116 28.41 -12.21 10.16
C LEU A 116 29.69 -13.01 9.81
N PRO A 117 30.63 -13.22 10.76
CA PRO A 117 31.96 -13.77 10.49
C PRO A 117 31.99 -15.22 9.97
N ASN A 118 30.95 -16.03 10.23
CA ASN A 118 30.85 -17.41 9.77
C ASN A 118 29.69 -17.51 8.78
N GLY A 119 30.02 -17.59 7.50
CA GLY A 119 29.03 -17.77 6.44
C GLY A 119 28.11 -18.97 6.73
N HIS A 120 26.83 -18.68 6.91
CA HIS A 120 25.70 -19.58 6.71
C HIS A 120 25.57 -20.85 7.57
N ASP A 121 26.43 -21.08 8.57
CA ASP A 121 26.26 -22.26 9.44
C ASP A 121 25.28 -21.96 10.58
N THR A 122 23.98 -22.11 10.25
CA THR A 122 22.85 -21.99 11.17
C THR A 122 22.61 -23.25 12.01
N SER A 123 23.49 -24.26 11.89
CA SER A 123 23.37 -25.56 12.56
C SER A 123 24.00 -25.61 13.97
N THR A 124 24.66 -24.53 14.42
CA THR A 124 25.26 -24.47 15.77
C THR A 124 24.31 -23.78 16.77
N PRO A 125 24.00 -24.42 17.92
CA PRO A 125 23.11 -23.86 18.96
C PRO A 125 23.61 -22.53 19.55
N GLU A 126 24.91 -22.23 19.42
CA GLU A 126 25.51 -21.01 19.94
C GLU A 126 25.23 -19.77 19.07
N ASN A 127 24.74 -19.95 17.84
CA ASN A 127 24.39 -18.86 16.90
C ASN A 127 22.93 -18.35 17.05
N GLU A 128 22.13 -18.88 18.00
CA GLU A 128 20.76 -18.40 18.29
C GLU A 128 20.69 -16.94 18.79
N LYS A 129 21.83 -16.29 19.07
CA LYS A 129 21.93 -14.86 19.40
C LYS A 129 22.09 -13.95 18.18
N VAL A 130 21.91 -14.44 16.95
CA VAL A 130 21.72 -13.55 15.80
C VAL A 130 20.40 -12.82 16.03
N SER A 131 20.45 -11.52 16.28
CA SER A 131 19.26 -10.68 16.37
C SER A 131 18.42 -10.92 15.13
N VAL A 132 17.29 -11.58 15.28
CA VAL A 132 16.30 -11.79 14.23
C VAL A 132 15.54 -10.47 14.09
N SER A 133 15.22 -10.07 12.86
CA SER A 133 14.32 -8.91 12.69
C SER A 133 13.03 -9.16 13.48
N PRO A 134 12.54 -8.17 14.25
CA PRO A 134 11.31 -8.33 15.01
C PRO A 134 10.08 -8.45 14.11
N PHE A 135 10.20 -8.19 12.80
CA PHE A 135 9.09 -8.12 11.85
C PHE A 135 9.14 -9.17 10.74
N ILE A 136 10.32 -9.56 10.27
CA ILE A 136 10.48 -10.57 9.22
C ILE A 136 11.46 -11.66 9.62
N GLN A 137 11.31 -12.84 9.01
CA GLN A 137 12.26 -13.94 9.12
C GLN A 137 12.48 -14.61 7.77
N ARG A 138 13.61 -15.31 7.62
CA ARG A 138 13.77 -16.26 6.51
C ARG A 138 12.83 -17.43 6.73
N ARG A 139 12.19 -17.88 5.66
CA ARG A 139 11.40 -19.11 5.70
C ARG A 139 12.32 -20.29 5.97
N ARG A 140 11.92 -21.16 6.89
CA ARG A 140 12.58 -22.45 7.10
C ARG A 140 12.20 -23.35 5.92
N MET A 141 13.20 -23.86 5.20
CA MET A 141 12.95 -24.94 4.27
C MET A 141 12.92 -26.22 5.08
N GLU A 142 11.78 -26.89 5.12
CA GLU A 142 11.75 -28.25 5.64
C GLU A 142 12.53 -29.12 4.64
N GLU A 143 13.71 -29.58 5.05
CA GLU A 143 14.46 -30.62 4.34
C GLU A 143 13.66 -31.92 4.48
N ASP A 144 12.67 -32.10 3.61
CA ASP A 144 11.88 -33.31 3.60
C ASP A 144 12.75 -34.43 3.02
N ALA A 145 13.51 -35.11 3.88
CA ALA A 145 14.54 -36.10 3.58
C ALA A 145 14.02 -37.40 2.89
N GLY A 146 12.81 -37.37 2.34
CA GLY A 146 12.22 -38.50 1.61
C GLY A 146 11.23 -38.13 0.50
N SER A 147 10.98 -36.84 0.24
CA SER A 147 9.99 -36.44 -0.78
C SER A 147 10.67 -35.99 -2.08
N ILE A 148 10.59 -36.83 -3.11
CA ILE A 148 10.95 -36.48 -4.50
C ILE A 148 9.98 -35.41 -5.08
N CYS A 149 9.00 -34.93 -4.31
CA CYS A 149 8.08 -33.89 -4.71
C CYS A 149 8.56 -32.53 -4.16
N LYS A 150 9.48 -31.87 -4.87
CA LYS A 150 9.66 -30.42 -4.70
C LYS A 150 8.30 -29.76 -4.95
N SER A 151 7.81 -28.93 -4.03
CA SER A 151 6.63 -28.11 -4.30
C SER A 151 6.88 -27.34 -5.61
N PRO A 152 5.98 -27.40 -6.61
CA PRO A 152 6.21 -26.78 -7.93
C PRO A 152 6.40 -25.25 -7.86
N THR A 153 6.06 -24.62 -6.74
CA THR A 153 6.22 -23.18 -6.51
C THR A 153 7.32 -22.88 -5.50
N GLU A 154 8.40 -22.27 -5.96
CA GLU A 154 9.41 -21.69 -5.07
C GLU A 154 8.94 -20.32 -4.56
N TRP A 155 8.39 -20.28 -3.35
CA TRP A 155 7.93 -19.04 -2.72
C TRP A 155 9.10 -18.12 -2.31
N PRO A 156 8.89 -16.81 -2.16
CA PRO A 156 9.92 -15.86 -1.78
C PRO A 156 10.63 -16.21 -0.45
N PRO A 157 11.88 -15.76 -0.23
CA PRO A 157 12.71 -16.25 0.87
C PRO A 157 12.31 -15.75 2.27
N PHE A 158 11.56 -14.65 2.37
CA PHE A 158 11.13 -14.08 3.64
C PHE A 158 9.64 -14.30 3.89
N GLU A 159 9.25 -14.21 5.16
CA GLU A 159 7.88 -14.06 5.62
C GLU A 159 7.83 -13.06 6.78
N LEU A 160 6.66 -12.51 7.05
CA LEU A 160 6.43 -11.74 8.27
C LEU A 160 6.42 -12.69 9.48
N GLN A 161 6.88 -12.20 10.62
CA GLN A 161 6.87 -12.95 11.87
C GLN A 161 5.43 -13.39 12.22
N PRO A 162 5.19 -14.65 12.61
CA PRO A 162 3.83 -15.16 12.87
C PRO A 162 3.11 -14.44 14.01
N ASP A 163 3.85 -13.86 14.96
CA ASP A 163 3.30 -13.12 16.10
C ASP A 163 3.05 -11.64 15.79
N VAL A 164 3.18 -11.20 14.53
CA VAL A 164 2.96 -9.82 14.09
C VAL A 164 1.64 -9.69 13.33
N ASN A 165 0.75 -8.84 13.85
CA ASN A 165 -0.50 -8.43 13.22
C ASN A 165 -0.41 -7.00 12.70
N ILE A 166 -0.97 -6.75 11.51
CA ILE A 166 -0.92 -5.42 10.87
C ILE A 166 -2.28 -4.75 10.96
N TYR A 167 -2.32 -3.56 11.56
CA TYR A 167 -3.51 -2.72 11.64
C TYR A 167 -3.34 -1.44 10.84
N MET A 168 -4.43 -0.99 10.21
CA MET A 168 -4.51 0.29 9.54
C MET A 168 -5.45 1.21 10.31
N TYR A 169 -4.98 2.39 10.72
CA TYR A 169 -5.82 3.43 11.31
C TYR A 169 -6.05 4.55 10.31
N CYS A 170 -7.30 4.96 10.09
CA CYS A 170 -7.64 6.12 9.25
C CYS A 170 -8.47 7.13 10.04
N THR A 171 -8.24 8.43 9.82
CA THR A 171 -9.05 9.49 10.45
C THR A 171 -10.38 9.75 9.75
N CYS A 172 -10.63 9.13 8.59
CA CYS A 172 -11.88 9.18 7.84
C CYS A 172 -12.17 7.82 7.20
N ALA A 173 -13.43 7.57 6.88
CA ALA A 173 -13.86 6.40 6.12
C ALA A 173 -13.14 6.34 4.75
N PRO A 174 -12.68 5.16 4.30
CA PRO A 174 -12.02 5.04 3.02
C PRO A 174 -12.99 5.39 1.89
N CYS A 175 -12.63 6.35 1.06
CA CYS A 175 -13.55 6.86 0.03
C CYS A 175 -14.06 5.73 -0.89
N GLY A 176 -15.30 5.85 -1.37
CA GLY A 176 -15.98 4.84 -2.17
C GLY A 176 -17.05 4.14 -1.36
N ASP A 177 -17.28 2.85 -1.67
CA ASP A 177 -18.44 2.09 -1.19
C ASP A 177 -18.63 2.09 0.34
N ALA A 178 -17.56 2.00 1.14
CA ALA A 178 -17.65 1.99 2.60
C ALA A 178 -18.07 3.33 3.21
N SER A 179 -17.96 4.42 2.44
CA SER A 179 -18.27 5.79 2.88
C SER A 179 -19.55 6.36 2.24
N MET A 180 -20.27 5.56 1.44
CA MET A 180 -21.39 6.06 0.65
C MET A 180 -22.55 6.55 1.52
N GLU A 181 -22.93 5.78 2.55
CA GLU A 181 -24.02 6.17 3.45
C GLU A 181 -23.66 7.44 4.24
N LEU A 182 -22.40 7.56 4.68
CA LEU A 182 -21.89 8.78 5.33
C LEU A 182 -21.94 9.98 4.37
N CYS A 183 -21.62 9.76 3.09
CA CYS A 183 -21.70 10.81 2.08
C CYS A 183 -23.14 11.24 1.82
N MET A 184 -24.10 10.30 1.78
CA MET A 184 -25.53 10.59 1.60
C MET A 184 -26.09 11.35 2.80
N ALA A 185 -25.81 10.89 4.02
CA ALA A 185 -26.28 11.51 5.25
C ALA A 185 -25.76 12.95 5.45
N ALA A 186 -24.62 13.28 4.84
CA ALA A 186 -24.04 14.62 4.92
C ALA A 186 -24.61 15.62 3.89
N GLN A 187 -25.47 15.20 2.96
CA GLN A 187 -26.10 16.09 1.97
C GLN A 187 -27.42 16.68 2.50
N GLU A 188 -27.69 17.93 2.12
CA GLU A 188 -28.98 18.58 2.40
C GLU A 188 -30.13 17.94 1.59
N ASP A 189 -29.84 17.47 0.38
CA ASP A 189 -30.72 16.67 -0.46
C ASP A 189 -30.00 15.39 -0.91
N ALA A 190 -30.49 14.24 -0.44
CA ALA A 190 -29.96 12.92 -0.75
C ALA A 190 -30.79 12.19 -1.83
N THR A 191 -31.72 12.88 -2.50
CA THR A 191 -32.56 12.29 -3.54
C THR A 191 -31.67 11.71 -4.65
N PRO A 192 -31.75 10.38 -4.92
CA PRO A 192 -30.93 9.78 -5.95
C PRO A 192 -31.25 10.38 -7.32
N TRP A 193 -30.22 10.79 -8.07
CA TRP A 193 -30.36 11.13 -9.48
C TRP A 193 -30.99 9.95 -10.21
N GLU A 194 -32.06 10.19 -10.97
CA GLU A 194 -32.68 9.16 -11.81
C GLU A 194 -31.60 8.59 -12.74
N VAL A 195 -31.34 7.29 -12.60
CA VAL A 195 -30.50 6.57 -13.55
C VAL A 195 -31.36 6.44 -14.79
N LEU A 196 -31.20 7.36 -15.74
CA LEU A 196 -31.68 7.15 -17.09
C LEU A 196 -30.95 5.92 -17.63
N GLN A 197 -31.58 4.75 -17.50
CA GLN A 197 -31.28 3.62 -18.35
C GLN A 197 -31.61 4.10 -19.76
N GLN A 198 -30.63 4.70 -20.44
CA GLN A 198 -30.70 4.88 -21.87
C GLN A 198 -30.68 3.46 -22.45
N GLU A 199 -31.87 2.89 -22.63
CA GLU A 199 -32.11 1.97 -23.72
C GLU A 199 -31.81 2.75 -25.00
N VAL A 200 -30.53 2.78 -25.39
CA VAL A 200 -30.16 3.26 -26.71
C VAL A 200 -30.75 2.24 -27.68
N SER A 201 -31.93 2.55 -28.22
CA SER A 201 -32.43 1.92 -29.43
C SER A 201 -31.37 2.12 -30.52
N LEU A 202 -30.59 1.06 -30.75
CA LEU A 202 -29.54 0.97 -31.76
C LEU A 202 -30.10 1.36 -33.15
N PRO A 203 -29.40 2.21 -33.94
CA PRO A 203 -29.53 2.13 -35.38
C PRO A 203 -28.96 0.78 -35.82
N LYS A 204 -29.73 0.03 -36.62
CA LYS A 204 -29.27 -1.21 -37.25
C LYS A 204 -28.09 -0.90 -38.19
N SER A 205 -26.87 -1.05 -37.71
CA SER A 205 -25.69 -1.24 -38.55
C SER A 205 -24.99 -2.50 -38.06
N GLN A 206 -24.96 -3.50 -38.95
CA GLN A 206 -24.29 -4.76 -38.76
C GLN A 206 -22.78 -4.51 -38.65
N ASP A 207 -22.23 -4.67 -37.46
CA ASP A 207 -20.86 -5.14 -37.24
C ASP A 207 -20.75 -5.68 -35.80
N ALA A 208 -20.01 -6.77 -35.66
CA ALA A 208 -20.15 -7.78 -34.61
C ALA A 208 -19.83 -7.35 -33.15
N GLU A 209 -20.64 -7.91 -32.25
CA GLU A 209 -20.52 -8.16 -30.81
C GLU A 209 -19.26 -7.71 -30.03
N VAL A 210 -19.47 -6.86 -29.01
CA VAL A 210 -19.03 -7.13 -27.62
C VAL A 210 -20.11 -6.61 -26.64
N PRO A 211 -20.78 -7.46 -25.85
CA PRO A 211 -21.72 -7.02 -24.82
C PRO A 211 -20.99 -6.64 -23.52
N GLY A 212 -21.20 -5.41 -23.03
CA GLY A 212 -20.82 -5.03 -21.66
C GLY A 212 -20.14 -3.67 -21.51
N THR A 213 -20.77 -2.58 -21.96
CA THR A 213 -20.36 -1.24 -21.52
C THR A 213 -20.85 -1.02 -20.08
N GLU A 214 -20.22 -1.67 -19.10
CA GLU A 214 -20.50 -1.42 -17.68
C GLU A 214 -20.27 0.09 -17.40
N THR A 215 -21.34 0.79 -17.00
CA THR A 215 -21.33 2.23 -16.74
C THR A 215 -20.28 2.56 -15.67
N LEU A 216 -19.21 3.23 -16.07
CA LEU A 216 -18.11 3.57 -15.17
C LEU A 216 -18.55 4.67 -14.22
N LEU A 217 -18.62 4.34 -12.92
CA LEU A 217 -19.07 5.28 -11.90
C LEU A 217 -17.93 6.19 -11.44
N ASP A 218 -18.10 7.49 -11.65
CA ASP A 218 -17.15 8.52 -11.21
C ASP A 218 -17.58 9.11 -9.84
N GLY A 219 -16.75 8.91 -8.83
CA GLY A 219 -16.87 9.55 -7.53
C GLY A 219 -18.19 9.27 -6.82
N ARG A 220 -18.90 10.36 -6.50
CA ARG A 220 -20.15 10.38 -5.72
C ARG A 220 -21.41 10.36 -6.59
N ALA A 221 -21.28 10.26 -7.91
CA ALA A 221 -22.45 10.17 -8.79
C ALA A 221 -23.24 8.88 -8.52
N HIS A 222 -24.56 8.90 -8.71
CA HIS A 222 -25.46 7.75 -8.58
C HIS A 222 -25.33 7.05 -7.21
N PHE A 223 -25.70 7.73 -6.12
CA PHE A 223 -25.62 7.19 -4.76
C PHE A 223 -26.37 5.87 -4.55
N SER A 224 -27.41 5.63 -5.34
CA SER A 224 -28.21 4.39 -5.34
C SER A 224 -27.44 3.15 -5.80
N LEU A 225 -26.39 3.29 -6.63
CA LEU A 225 -25.64 2.16 -7.19
C LEU A 225 -24.56 1.66 -6.23
N LEU A 226 -24.97 1.10 -5.10
CA LEU A 226 -24.03 0.60 -4.09
C LEU A 226 -23.34 -0.68 -4.57
N GLY A 227 -22.11 -0.85 -4.08
CA GLY A 227 -21.40 -2.09 -4.25
C GLY A 227 -20.78 -2.40 -5.61
N VAL A 228 -20.52 -1.37 -6.41
CA VAL A 228 -19.80 -1.48 -7.68
C VAL A 228 -18.50 -0.67 -7.60
N VAL A 229 -17.46 -1.08 -8.33
CA VAL A 229 -16.19 -0.33 -8.38
C VAL A 229 -16.42 1.09 -8.86
N ARG A 230 -15.87 2.05 -8.11
CA ARG A 230 -15.97 3.48 -8.40
C ARG A 230 -14.60 4.10 -8.57
N ARG A 231 -14.53 5.16 -9.38
CA ARG A 231 -13.35 6.04 -9.42
C ARG A 231 -13.44 7.09 -8.34
N LYS A 232 -12.31 7.66 -7.97
CA LYS A 232 -12.28 8.78 -7.03
C LYS A 232 -12.94 10.01 -7.66
N PRO A 233 -13.67 10.81 -6.87
CA PRO A 233 -14.28 12.02 -7.39
C PRO A 233 -13.20 13.00 -7.84
N ALA A 234 -13.40 13.62 -8.99
CA ALA A 234 -12.75 14.87 -9.35
C ALA A 234 -13.67 16.04 -8.94
N ARG A 235 -13.12 17.25 -8.87
CA ARG A 235 -13.98 18.44 -8.82
C ARG A 235 -14.74 18.55 -10.15
N MET A 236 -15.91 19.18 -10.14
CA MET A 236 -16.71 19.34 -11.37
C MET A 236 -15.95 20.07 -12.49
N ASP A 237 -15.03 20.96 -12.13
CA ASP A 237 -14.18 21.73 -13.04
C ASP A 237 -12.84 21.06 -13.38
N ALA A 238 -12.57 19.87 -12.83
CA ALA A 238 -11.29 19.17 -12.98
C ALA A 238 -11.44 17.93 -13.86
N GLU A 239 -10.40 17.64 -14.64
CA GLU A 239 -10.31 16.39 -15.39
C GLU A 239 -10.46 15.17 -14.46
N SER A 240 -11.17 14.15 -14.94
CA SER A 240 -11.39 12.93 -14.18
C SER A 240 -10.08 12.17 -13.93
N THR A 241 -10.06 11.39 -12.84
CA THR A 241 -8.96 10.47 -12.53
C THR A 241 -9.37 9.05 -12.90
N ARG A 242 -8.40 8.21 -13.30
CA ARG A 242 -8.63 6.77 -13.47
C ARG A 242 -8.55 6.00 -12.14
N SER A 243 -8.05 6.63 -11.08
CA SER A 243 -7.81 5.98 -9.80
C SER A 243 -9.09 5.45 -9.16
N LYS A 244 -9.10 4.16 -8.80
CA LYS A 244 -10.20 3.52 -8.07
C LYS A 244 -10.30 4.03 -6.64
N SER A 245 -11.49 3.90 -6.05
CA SER A 245 -11.77 4.30 -4.68
C SER A 245 -10.86 3.57 -3.66
N CYS A 246 -10.67 4.15 -2.47
CA CYS A 246 -9.88 3.49 -1.42
C CYS A 246 -10.58 2.22 -0.93
N SER A 247 -11.92 2.25 -0.83
CA SER A 247 -12.72 1.06 -0.48
C SER A 247 -12.46 -0.09 -1.45
N ASP A 248 -12.56 0.14 -2.77
CA ASP A 248 -12.35 -0.95 -3.75
C ASP A 248 -10.90 -1.45 -3.75
N LYS A 249 -9.94 -0.54 -3.53
CA LYS A 249 -8.52 -0.91 -3.41
C LYS A 249 -8.26 -1.74 -2.15
N LEU A 250 -8.87 -1.42 -1.01
CA LEU A 250 -8.75 -2.19 0.22
C LEU A 250 -9.47 -3.54 0.11
N ALA A 251 -10.64 -3.60 -0.52
CA ALA A 251 -11.33 -4.87 -0.82
C ALA A 251 -10.45 -5.80 -1.67
N LEU A 252 -9.75 -5.27 -2.68
CA LEU A 252 -8.78 -6.05 -3.46
C LEU A 252 -7.59 -6.56 -2.61
N ARG A 253 -7.24 -5.86 -1.52
CA ARG A 253 -6.16 -6.28 -0.59
C ARG A 253 -6.56 -7.42 0.32
N GLN A 254 -7.85 -7.67 0.48
CA GLN A 254 -8.34 -8.88 1.16
C GLN A 254 -7.98 -10.15 0.39
N VAL A 255 -7.66 -10.06 -0.91
CA VAL A 255 -7.19 -11.20 -1.72
C VAL A 255 -5.70 -11.12 -2.04
N SER A 256 -5.21 -9.91 -2.34
CA SER A 256 -3.86 -9.72 -2.85
C SER A 256 -2.81 -9.37 -1.79
N SER A 257 -3.17 -9.45 -0.52
CA SER A 257 -2.40 -8.99 0.65
C SER A 257 -1.94 -7.52 0.57
N LEU A 258 -1.32 -7.01 1.63
CA LEU A 258 -0.71 -5.68 1.66
C LEU A 258 0.53 -5.57 0.77
N LEU A 259 1.11 -6.70 0.35
CA LEU A 259 2.32 -6.73 -0.47
C LEU A 259 2.05 -6.09 -1.84
N SER A 260 2.98 -5.26 -2.33
CA SER A 260 3.04 -4.82 -3.72
C SER A 260 3.71 -5.89 -4.57
N ARG A 261 3.82 -5.65 -5.88
CA ARG A 261 4.47 -6.63 -6.77
C ARG A 261 5.94 -6.83 -6.42
N GLU A 262 6.63 -5.74 -6.10
CA GLU A 262 8.03 -5.71 -5.69
C GLU A 262 8.26 -6.54 -4.41
N THR A 263 7.50 -6.27 -3.36
CA THR A 263 7.64 -7.01 -2.09
C THR A 263 7.16 -8.44 -2.18
N SER A 264 6.18 -8.75 -3.03
CA SER A 264 5.76 -10.15 -3.27
C SER A 264 6.85 -11.00 -3.91
N GLY A 265 7.92 -10.39 -4.46
CA GLY A 265 9.09 -11.12 -4.93
C GLY A 265 10.10 -11.45 -3.83
N LEU A 266 9.95 -10.90 -2.63
CA LEU A 266 10.87 -11.10 -1.49
C LEU A 266 10.18 -11.70 -0.27
N VAL A 267 8.91 -11.36 -0.05
CA VAL A 267 8.11 -11.74 1.11
C VAL A 267 6.92 -12.57 0.65
N THR A 268 6.73 -13.70 1.31
CA THR A 268 5.66 -14.65 1.05
C THR A 268 4.33 -14.14 1.62
N PRO A 269 3.20 -14.32 0.90
CA PRO A 269 1.88 -13.94 1.41
C PRO A 269 1.36 -14.97 2.44
N THR A 270 1.83 -14.91 3.68
CA THR A 270 1.20 -15.58 4.84
C THR A 270 -0.01 -14.78 5.34
N GLU A 271 -0.72 -15.25 6.36
CA GLU A 271 -1.85 -14.49 6.94
C GLU A 271 -1.42 -13.10 7.46
N ASN A 272 -0.23 -13.02 8.04
CA ASN A 272 0.32 -11.79 8.64
C ASN A 272 0.61 -10.72 7.57
N ALA A 273 0.62 -11.08 6.28
CA ALA A 273 0.74 -10.12 5.18
C ALA A 273 -0.57 -9.39 4.84
N TYR A 274 -1.68 -9.72 5.50
CA TYR A 274 -2.98 -9.08 5.34
C TYR A 274 -3.26 -8.13 6.51
N LEU A 275 -4.29 -7.28 6.39
CA LEU A 275 -4.74 -6.49 7.52
C LEU A 275 -5.45 -7.40 8.53
N ALA A 276 -5.11 -7.27 9.80
CA ALA A 276 -5.91 -7.81 10.89
C ALA A 276 -7.17 -6.94 11.13
N GLY A 277 -7.00 -5.62 11.04
CA GLY A 277 -8.13 -4.69 11.16
C GLY A 277 -7.90 -3.30 10.59
N LEU A 278 -9.02 -2.66 10.23
CA LEU A 278 -9.14 -1.26 9.85
C LEU A 278 -9.83 -0.50 10.99
N ILE A 279 -9.11 0.44 11.60
CA ILE A 279 -9.58 1.25 12.72
C ILE A 279 -10.05 2.61 12.22
N LEU A 280 -11.28 2.98 12.57
CA LEU A 280 -11.93 4.23 12.17
C LEU A 280 -12.58 4.91 13.39
N PRO A 281 -12.73 6.25 13.38
CA PRO A 281 -13.65 6.94 14.27
C PRO A 281 -15.07 6.36 14.19
N GLU A 282 -15.80 6.27 15.29
CA GLU A 282 -17.17 5.70 15.33
C GLU A 282 -18.13 6.35 14.33
N ASP A 283 -18.07 7.67 14.22
CA ASP A 283 -18.81 8.51 13.27
C ASP A 283 -18.37 8.40 11.81
N GLU A 284 -17.25 7.73 11.55
CA GLU A 284 -16.73 7.41 10.22
C GLU A 284 -16.97 5.94 9.86
N ILE A 285 -17.79 5.21 10.63
CA ILE A 285 -18.19 3.83 10.35
C ILE A 285 -19.66 3.80 9.92
N SER A 286 -19.89 3.47 8.64
CA SER A 286 -21.17 2.97 8.17
C SER A 286 -21.14 1.45 8.28
N GLN A 287 -21.84 0.86 9.25
CA GLN A 287 -21.83 -0.61 9.44
C GLN A 287 -22.24 -1.32 8.14
N VAL A 288 -23.34 -0.89 7.52
CA VAL A 288 -23.84 -1.43 6.26
C VAL A 288 -22.83 -1.25 5.11
N GLY A 289 -22.19 -0.08 5.02
CA GLY A 289 -21.19 0.22 3.99
C GLY A 289 -19.91 -0.60 4.15
N CYS A 290 -19.44 -0.74 5.39
CA CYS A 290 -18.28 -1.54 5.76
C CYS A 290 -18.52 -3.03 5.55
N ASP A 291 -19.65 -3.57 5.99
CA ASP A 291 -20.00 -4.99 5.81
C ASP A 291 -20.12 -5.34 4.33
N ARG A 292 -20.75 -4.47 3.55
CA ARG A 292 -20.81 -4.65 2.09
C ARG A 292 -19.42 -4.58 1.46
N SER A 293 -18.57 -3.63 1.87
CA SER A 293 -17.26 -3.41 1.24
C SER A 293 -16.21 -4.44 1.61
N PHE A 294 -16.19 -4.87 2.88
CA PHE A 294 -15.09 -5.62 3.49
C PHE A 294 -15.54 -6.88 4.22
N GLY A 295 -16.84 -7.05 4.48
CA GLY A 295 -17.34 -8.23 5.19
C GLY A 295 -17.20 -9.51 4.38
N GLU A 296 -17.19 -10.64 5.08
CA GLU A 296 -17.14 -11.98 4.48
C GLU A 296 -18.34 -12.25 3.56
N ASN A 297 -19.53 -11.80 4.00
CA ASN A 297 -20.78 -11.85 3.22
C ASN A 297 -20.99 -10.59 2.35
N GLY A 298 -19.93 -9.80 2.17
CA GLY A 298 -19.97 -8.58 1.36
C GLY A 298 -19.79 -8.88 -0.13
N ARG A 299 -19.31 -7.88 -0.87
CA ARG A 299 -19.12 -7.97 -2.32
C ARG A 299 -18.15 -9.04 -2.77
N MET A 300 -17.23 -9.43 -1.89
CA MET A 300 -16.18 -10.40 -2.17
C MET A 300 -16.57 -11.83 -1.76
N GLN A 301 -17.80 -12.06 -1.27
CA GLN A 301 -18.25 -13.36 -0.76
C GLN A 301 -18.05 -14.54 -1.73
N ALA A 302 -18.09 -14.28 -3.04
CA ALA A 302 -17.88 -15.30 -4.06
C ALA A 302 -16.46 -15.93 -4.04
N LEU A 303 -15.53 -15.30 -3.33
CA LEU A 303 -14.16 -15.76 -3.12
C LEU A 303 -13.96 -16.44 -1.75
N GLY A 304 -15.01 -16.57 -0.94
CA GLY A 304 -14.99 -17.32 0.32
C GLY A 304 -14.39 -18.72 0.13
N GLY A 305 -13.43 -19.07 0.99
CA GLY A 305 -12.72 -20.36 0.93
C GLY A 305 -11.77 -20.56 -0.26
N ARG A 306 -11.63 -19.60 -1.18
CA ARG A 306 -10.71 -19.73 -2.31
C ARG A 306 -9.26 -19.43 -1.91
N SER A 307 -8.34 -20.21 -2.47
CA SER A 307 -6.90 -20.02 -2.37
C SER A 307 -6.23 -20.05 -3.75
N TRP A 308 -5.06 -19.41 -3.83
CA TRP A 308 -4.18 -19.45 -4.99
C TRP A 308 -2.77 -19.81 -4.53
N PRO A 309 -2.16 -20.88 -5.09
CA PRO A 309 -2.67 -21.72 -6.19
C PRO A 309 -3.89 -22.58 -5.77
N ARG A 310 -4.69 -23.01 -6.74
CA ARG A 310 -5.99 -23.67 -6.49
C ARG A 310 -5.90 -25.13 -6.01
N GLU A 311 -4.70 -25.72 -6.03
CA GLU A 311 -4.49 -27.18 -5.92
C GLU A 311 -3.76 -27.63 -4.64
N THR A 312 -3.42 -26.72 -3.72
CA THR A 312 -2.72 -27.09 -2.47
C THR A 312 -3.70 -27.55 -1.39
N LYS A 313 -3.36 -28.66 -0.70
CA LYS A 313 -4.08 -29.09 0.51
C LYS A 313 -4.15 -27.92 1.51
N PHE A 314 -5.31 -27.79 2.14
CA PHE A 314 -5.63 -26.68 3.03
C PHE A 314 -4.86 -26.78 4.35
N GLU A 315 -3.76 -26.04 4.48
CA GLU A 315 -3.22 -25.64 5.78
C GLU A 315 -3.13 -24.11 5.84
N GLU A 316 -3.48 -23.53 6.99
CA GLU A 316 -3.47 -22.08 7.19
C GLU A 316 -2.06 -21.49 7.09
N SER A 317 -1.06 -22.27 7.51
CA SER A 317 0.37 -21.99 7.41
C SER A 317 0.91 -22.03 5.98
N THR A 318 0.21 -22.64 5.01
CA THR A 318 0.74 -22.77 3.65
C THR A 318 0.81 -21.40 2.96
N PRO A 319 1.97 -21.02 2.40
CA PRO A 319 2.12 -19.86 1.52
C PRO A 319 1.06 -19.79 0.42
N GLY A 320 0.41 -18.64 0.25
CA GLY A 320 -0.57 -18.48 -0.83
C GLY A 320 -1.49 -17.28 -0.68
N TYR A 321 -2.08 -16.86 -1.79
CA TYR A 321 -3.11 -15.82 -1.76
C TYR A 321 -4.45 -16.42 -1.37
N ARG A 322 -5.25 -15.70 -0.59
CA ARG A 322 -6.57 -16.15 -0.10
C ARG A 322 -7.46 -14.93 0.10
N PHE A 323 -8.77 -15.11 0.03
CA PHE A 323 -9.69 -14.09 0.53
C PHE A 323 -9.68 -14.11 2.07
N ARG A 324 -9.10 -13.06 2.67
CA ARG A 324 -9.00 -12.83 4.11
C ARG A 324 -9.69 -11.49 4.44
N PRO A 325 -10.96 -11.52 4.89
CA PRO A 325 -11.59 -10.32 5.41
C PRO A 325 -10.88 -9.84 6.68
N PHE A 326 -11.04 -8.55 7.01
CA PHE A 326 -10.41 -7.94 8.18
C PHE A 326 -11.47 -7.26 9.03
N GLN A 327 -11.19 -7.08 10.32
CA GLN A 327 -12.14 -6.48 11.25
C GLN A 327 -12.22 -4.96 11.02
N VAL A 328 -13.42 -4.39 11.10
CA VAL A 328 -13.58 -2.94 11.22
C VAL A 328 -13.77 -2.60 12.69
N LEU A 329 -12.83 -1.84 13.24
CA LEU A 329 -12.76 -1.53 14.66
C LEU A 329 -12.99 -0.03 14.88
N SER A 330 -13.66 0.31 15.98
CA SER A 330 -13.93 1.71 16.32
C SER A 330 -12.91 2.28 17.31
N VAL A 331 -12.69 3.59 17.20
CA VAL A 331 -12.09 4.42 18.24
C VAL A 331 -13.06 5.56 18.57
N PRO A 332 -13.24 5.94 19.85
CA PRO A 332 -14.17 7.00 20.22
C PRO A 332 -13.92 8.29 19.42
N SER A 333 -14.96 8.79 18.77
CA SER A 333 -14.85 9.96 17.87
C SER A 333 -14.37 11.22 18.61
N GLU A 334 -14.78 11.39 19.87
CA GLU A 334 -14.32 12.49 20.73
C GLU A 334 -12.81 12.46 20.92
N LYS A 335 -12.24 11.27 21.14
CA LYS A 335 -10.79 11.11 21.26
C LYS A 335 -10.10 11.51 19.97
N VAL A 336 -10.60 11.07 18.81
CA VAL A 336 -10.01 11.47 17.53
C VAL A 336 -10.18 12.96 17.28
N ALA A 337 -11.30 13.57 17.64
CA ALA A 337 -11.51 15.02 17.51
C ALA A 337 -10.50 15.83 18.33
N THR A 338 -10.10 15.34 19.52
CA THR A 338 -9.05 15.98 20.32
C THR A 338 -7.66 15.83 19.72
N LEU A 339 -7.36 14.69 19.11
CA LEU A 339 -6.06 14.38 18.52
C LEU A 339 -5.89 14.97 17.09
N TRP A 340 -6.99 15.14 16.36
CA TRP A 340 -6.97 15.49 14.93
C TRP A 340 -7.63 16.85 14.62
N PRO A 341 -6.90 17.97 14.79
CA PRO A 341 -7.44 19.30 14.52
C PRO A 341 -7.70 19.58 13.02
N PHE A 342 -7.29 18.68 12.13
CA PHE A 342 -7.39 18.76 10.67
C PHE A 342 -8.47 17.84 10.09
N ALA A 343 -9.42 17.42 10.93
CA ALA A 343 -10.60 16.69 10.50
C ALA A 343 -11.43 17.52 9.52
N LYS A 344 -12.13 16.85 8.61
CA LYS A 344 -13.10 17.51 7.74
C LYS A 344 -14.23 18.07 8.62
N PRO A 345 -14.61 19.35 8.49
CA PRO A 345 -15.74 19.87 9.26
C PRO A 345 -17.02 19.11 8.90
N LYS A 346 -17.76 18.71 9.93
CA LYS A 346 -19.10 18.15 9.78
C LYS A 346 -20.07 19.31 9.55
N SER A 347 -20.95 19.19 8.57
CA SER A 347 -22.13 20.05 8.49
C SER A 347 -22.99 19.76 9.72
N VAL A 348 -23.18 20.76 10.59
CA VAL A 348 -24.18 20.65 11.65
C VAL A 348 -25.53 20.92 11.00
N PRO A 349 -26.53 20.02 11.10
CA PRO A 349 -27.90 20.38 10.73
C PRO A 349 -28.35 21.49 11.68
N CYS A 350 -28.68 22.68 11.15
CA CYS A 350 -29.34 23.70 11.95
C CYS A 350 -30.67 23.11 12.46
N PRO A 351 -30.95 23.06 13.78
CA PRO A 351 -32.29 22.72 14.23
C PRO A 351 -33.23 23.81 13.71
N ALA A 352 -34.20 23.41 12.90
CA ALA A 352 -35.31 24.24 12.48
C ALA A 352 -36.15 24.56 13.72
N ILE A 353 -35.80 25.63 14.42
CA ILE A 353 -36.75 26.35 15.28
C ILE A 353 -37.01 27.66 14.56
N ALA A 354 -38.03 27.66 13.72
CA ALA A 354 -38.71 28.88 13.32
C ALA A 354 -39.34 29.48 14.58
N VAL A 355 -38.67 30.46 15.18
CA VAL A 355 -39.36 31.52 15.92
C VAL A 355 -39.27 32.74 15.03
N GLU A 356 -40.41 33.12 14.46
CA GLU A 356 -40.59 34.40 13.81
C GLU A 356 -40.36 35.49 14.88
N GLN A 357 -39.19 36.11 14.83
CA GLN A 357 -38.94 37.37 15.50
C GLN A 357 -38.18 38.25 14.52
N GLU A 358 -38.86 39.28 14.03
CA GLU A 358 -38.26 40.38 13.28
C GLU A 358 -37.16 41.01 14.14
N VAL A 359 -35.90 40.86 13.73
CA VAL A 359 -34.76 41.55 14.32
C VAL A 359 -33.89 42.13 13.20
N ASP A 360 -33.54 43.40 13.39
CA ASP A 360 -32.73 44.30 12.58
C ASP A 360 -31.61 43.69 11.70
N PRO A 361 -31.38 44.21 10.49
CA PRO A 361 -30.41 43.65 9.52
C PRO A 361 -28.94 44.02 9.80
N SER A 362 -28.54 44.32 11.04
CA SER A 362 -27.21 44.91 11.31
C SER A 362 -26.32 44.19 12.35
N THR A 363 -26.57 42.91 12.70
CA THR A 363 -25.63 42.21 13.60
C THR A 363 -25.44 40.71 13.29
N SER A 364 -24.19 40.38 12.93
CA SER A 364 -23.52 39.07 13.01
C SER A 364 -24.20 37.84 12.39
N GLY A 365 -24.21 37.76 11.06
CA GLY A 365 -24.18 36.45 10.38
C GLY A 365 -22.81 35.81 10.56
N ALA A 366 -22.68 34.83 11.46
CA ALA A 366 -21.49 34.00 11.54
C ALA A 366 -21.36 33.17 10.25
N LYS A 367 -20.73 33.76 9.22
CA LYS A 367 -20.40 33.07 7.97
C LYS A 367 -19.61 31.81 8.32
N PHE A 368 -20.15 30.63 8.01
CA PHE A 368 -19.42 29.36 8.08
C PHE A 368 -18.06 29.55 7.38
N LYS A 369 -16.97 29.46 8.16
CA LYS A 369 -15.62 29.64 7.62
C LYS A 369 -15.30 28.46 6.72
N LYS A 370 -15.19 28.70 5.41
CA LYS A 370 -14.95 27.67 4.38
C LYS A 370 -13.63 26.94 4.64
N SER A 371 -13.67 25.71 5.15
CA SER A 371 -12.48 24.84 5.25
C SER A 371 -12.04 24.38 3.86
N ARG A 372 -10.73 24.37 3.60
CA ARG A 372 -10.17 23.95 2.31
C ARG A 372 -9.46 22.61 2.46
N PRO A 373 -9.57 21.69 1.49
CA PRO A 373 -8.75 20.49 1.50
C PRO A 373 -7.27 20.85 1.34
N GLY A 374 -6.41 20.25 2.15
CA GLY A 374 -4.96 20.37 1.99
C GLY A 374 -4.50 19.81 0.64
N ASN A 375 -3.48 20.44 0.07
CA ASN A 375 -2.84 19.99 -1.18
C ASN A 375 -1.52 19.24 -0.93
N VAL A 376 -1.06 19.23 0.31
CA VAL A 376 0.19 18.62 0.75
C VAL A 376 -0.11 17.25 1.36
N SER A 377 0.64 16.24 0.93
CA SER A 377 0.65 14.90 1.50
C SER A 377 1.96 14.68 2.24
N ALA A 378 1.88 14.39 3.54
CA ALA A 378 3.03 13.96 4.33
C ALA A 378 3.21 12.45 4.18
N VAL A 379 4.47 11.99 4.18
CA VAL A 379 4.83 10.58 4.22
C VAL A 379 5.95 10.40 5.24
N TRP A 380 5.77 9.44 6.13
CA TRP A 380 6.79 8.98 7.06
C TRP A 380 6.81 7.46 7.14
N THR A 381 8.01 6.87 7.24
CA THR A 381 8.19 5.45 7.58
C THR A 381 9.22 5.28 8.68
N LEU A 382 9.05 4.20 9.44
CA LEU A 382 10.07 3.66 10.33
C LEU A 382 11.37 3.34 9.54
N ALA A 383 12.52 3.44 10.21
CA ALA A 383 13.78 2.92 9.70
C ALA A 383 13.82 1.38 9.78
N PRO A 384 14.58 0.71 8.91
CA PRO A 384 14.77 -0.73 9.08
C PRO A 384 15.49 -1.05 10.40
N SER A 385 15.33 -2.29 10.88
CA SER A 385 15.87 -2.77 12.16
C SER A 385 17.38 -2.69 12.23
N TYR A 386 18.06 -2.96 11.11
CA TYR A 386 19.51 -2.87 11.00
C TYR A 386 19.93 -1.66 10.16
N HIS A 387 20.98 -0.97 10.60
CA HIS A 387 21.51 0.15 9.85
C HIS A 387 22.21 -0.35 8.59
N HIS A 388 21.68 0.01 7.41
CA HIS A 388 22.33 -0.19 6.13
C HIS A 388 22.38 1.13 5.35
N PRO A 389 23.58 1.62 4.97
CA PRO A 389 23.69 2.70 4.01
C PRO A 389 23.34 2.16 2.61
N SER A 390 22.12 2.42 2.13
CA SER A 390 21.77 2.19 0.71
C SER A 390 21.88 3.52 -0.05
N PRO A 391 22.45 3.54 -1.26
CA PRO A 391 22.49 4.75 -2.09
C PRO A 391 21.10 5.34 -2.35
N MET A 392 20.06 4.49 -2.35
CA MET A 392 18.67 4.92 -2.56
C MET A 392 18.04 5.58 -1.32
N THR A 393 18.49 5.29 -0.10
CA THR A 393 18.03 6.00 1.13
C THR A 393 18.65 7.41 1.26
N MET A 394 19.71 7.72 0.53
CA MET A 394 20.38 9.04 0.58
C MET A 394 19.77 10.10 -0.34
N ASP A 395 18.74 9.77 -1.12
CA ASP A 395 18.10 10.68 -2.10
C ASP A 395 17.10 11.67 -1.45
N THR A 396 17.14 11.80 -0.13
CA THR A 396 16.41 12.81 0.66
C THR A 396 17.20 14.10 0.85
N GLY A 397 18.46 14.16 0.40
CA GLY A 397 19.34 15.33 0.52
C GLY A 397 19.74 15.69 1.96
N SER A 398 19.25 14.94 2.96
CA SER A 398 19.56 15.14 4.38
C SER A 398 20.58 14.10 4.83
N LYS A 399 21.69 14.55 5.42
CA LYS A 399 22.76 13.66 5.92
C LYS A 399 22.32 12.80 7.13
N SER A 400 21.25 13.22 7.82
CA SER A 400 20.60 12.46 8.89
C SER A 400 19.09 12.74 8.88
N LEU A 401 18.29 11.70 9.16
CA LEU A 401 16.85 11.82 9.34
C LEU A 401 16.52 11.96 10.84
N PRO A 402 15.47 12.71 11.22
CA PRO A 402 15.14 12.92 12.62
C PRO A 402 14.65 11.62 13.29
N THR A 403 14.84 11.49 14.59
CA THR A 403 14.15 10.45 15.39
C THR A 403 12.82 11.02 15.86
N LEU A 404 11.71 10.39 15.46
CA LEU A 404 10.35 10.83 15.78
C LEU A 404 9.72 9.85 16.75
N CYS A 405 9.17 10.33 17.87
CA CYS A 405 8.54 9.46 18.87
C CYS A 405 9.40 8.28 19.34
N ARG A 406 10.72 8.50 19.50
CA ARG A 406 11.74 7.47 19.83
C ARG A 406 11.99 6.43 18.71
N SER A 407 11.32 6.57 17.58
CA SER A 407 11.50 5.75 16.37
C SER A 407 12.48 6.44 15.41
N LYS A 408 13.48 5.71 14.92
CA LYS A 408 14.35 6.20 13.85
C LYS A 408 13.54 6.32 12.57
N THR A 409 13.70 7.44 11.85
CA THR A 409 13.00 7.66 10.58
C THR A 409 13.76 6.99 9.44
N GLY A 410 13.06 6.18 8.65
CA GLY A 410 13.58 5.57 7.42
C GLY A 410 13.32 6.42 6.19
N LEU A 411 12.12 6.98 6.10
CA LEU A 411 11.72 7.89 5.03
C LEU A 411 10.89 9.03 5.60
N TYR A 412 11.12 10.24 5.10
CA TYR A 412 10.26 11.38 5.34
C TYR A 412 10.20 12.25 4.08
N GLU A 413 9.00 12.41 3.52
CA GLU A 413 8.77 13.17 2.29
C GLU A 413 7.52 14.05 2.43
N THR A 414 7.55 15.19 1.73
CA THR A 414 6.37 16.04 1.53
C THR A 414 6.04 16.00 0.05
N ILE A 415 4.83 15.57 -0.30
CA ILE A 415 4.40 15.29 -1.66
C ILE A 415 3.35 16.33 -2.08
N ILE A 416 3.50 16.88 -3.29
CA ILE A 416 2.53 17.77 -3.93
C ILE A 416 2.34 17.27 -5.36
N ASN A 417 1.08 17.04 -5.76
CA ASN A 417 0.73 16.56 -7.10
C ASN A 417 1.50 15.29 -7.55
N GLY A 418 1.80 14.41 -6.59
CA GLY A 418 2.45 13.12 -6.86
C GLY A 418 3.97 13.12 -6.95
N VAL A 419 4.64 14.26 -6.71
CA VAL A 419 6.10 14.39 -6.65
C VAL A 419 6.54 15.08 -5.36
N LYS A 420 7.83 14.97 -4.98
CA LYS A 420 8.39 15.68 -3.83
C LYS A 420 8.19 17.19 -3.97
N GLN A 421 7.83 17.86 -2.87
CA GLN A 421 7.64 19.31 -2.79
C GLN A 421 8.84 20.04 -3.42
N GLY A 422 8.53 21.06 -4.23
CA GLY A 422 9.52 21.81 -5.01
C GLY A 422 9.73 21.29 -6.45
N ASN A 423 9.14 20.15 -6.81
CA ASN A 423 9.24 19.56 -8.15
C ASN A 423 7.90 19.62 -8.90
N ARG A 424 7.92 19.36 -10.21
CA ARG A 424 6.74 19.46 -11.09
C ARG A 424 6.39 18.12 -11.71
N ALA A 425 5.15 17.68 -11.51
CA ALA A 425 4.62 16.46 -12.13
C ALA A 425 4.50 16.53 -13.66
N SER A 426 4.42 17.75 -14.23
CA SER A 426 4.38 17.98 -15.68
C SER A 426 5.72 17.70 -16.37
N SER A 427 6.81 17.71 -15.61
CA SER A 427 8.18 17.46 -16.08
C SER A 427 8.92 16.64 -15.04
N PRO A 428 8.50 15.37 -14.83
CA PRO A 428 9.01 14.57 -13.73
C PRO A 428 10.48 14.22 -13.97
N ASP A 429 11.26 14.28 -12.90
CA ASP A 429 12.66 13.88 -12.90
C ASP A 429 12.95 12.91 -11.74
N SER A 430 14.09 12.23 -11.80
CA SER A 430 14.44 11.19 -10.85
C SER A 430 14.72 11.68 -9.44
N ARG A 431 15.06 12.97 -9.25
CA ARG A 431 15.31 13.59 -7.93
C ARG A 431 14.00 14.03 -7.29
N GLY A 432 13.08 14.56 -8.09
CA GLY A 432 11.75 14.98 -7.68
C GLY A 432 10.78 13.82 -7.48
N ALA A 433 11.07 12.65 -8.01
CA ALA A 433 10.30 11.44 -7.76
C ALA A 433 10.33 11.05 -6.27
N SER A 434 9.17 10.70 -5.72
CA SER A 434 9.06 10.10 -4.39
C SER A 434 9.77 8.74 -4.36
N SER A 435 10.36 8.39 -3.21
CA SER A 435 10.85 7.02 -2.95
C SER A 435 9.74 5.98 -3.04
N LEU A 436 8.48 6.41 -2.89
CA LEU A 436 7.31 5.58 -3.07
C LEU A 436 6.87 5.45 -4.53
N SER A 437 7.52 6.09 -5.50
CA SER A 437 7.16 5.99 -6.93
C SER A 437 7.44 4.57 -7.47
N ARG A 438 6.80 4.19 -8.58
CA ARG A 438 6.98 2.85 -9.16
C ARG A 438 8.41 2.61 -9.60
N ALA A 439 9.04 3.61 -10.21
CA ALA A 439 10.42 3.51 -10.64
C ALA A 439 11.39 3.30 -9.45
N LYS A 440 11.21 4.06 -8.35
CA LYS A 440 12.08 3.94 -7.16
C LYS A 440 11.86 2.62 -6.42
N LEU A 441 10.62 2.15 -6.26
CA LEU A 441 10.33 0.86 -5.64
C LEU A 441 10.88 -0.32 -6.47
N TRP A 442 10.72 -0.26 -7.79
CA TRP A 442 11.25 -1.31 -8.67
C TRP A 442 12.78 -1.33 -8.68
N ALA A 443 13.43 -0.17 -8.69
CA ALA A 443 14.88 -0.07 -8.56
C ALA A 443 15.39 -0.65 -7.24
N LEU A 444 14.72 -0.31 -6.12
CA LEU A 444 15.06 -0.86 -4.81
C LEU A 444 14.91 -2.39 -4.80
N PHE A 445 13.83 -2.93 -5.36
CA PHE A 445 13.67 -4.38 -5.51
C PHE A 445 14.79 -5.01 -6.35
N ARG A 446 15.16 -4.41 -7.49
CA ARG A 446 16.24 -4.93 -8.35
C ARG A 446 17.62 -4.92 -7.69
N GLU A 447 17.85 -4.01 -6.74
CA GLU A 447 19.07 -4.00 -5.90
C GLU A 447 19.07 -5.18 -4.93
N ILE A 448 17.91 -5.53 -4.38
CA ILE A 448 17.77 -6.52 -3.29
C ILE A 448 17.66 -7.96 -3.80
N ALA A 449 16.86 -8.19 -4.84
CA ALA A 449 16.47 -9.53 -5.28
C ALA A 449 17.64 -10.50 -5.59
N PRO A 450 18.76 -10.07 -6.23
CA PRO A 450 19.89 -10.97 -6.44
C PRO A 450 20.55 -11.45 -5.14
N ALA A 451 20.48 -10.65 -4.08
CA ALA A 451 21.08 -10.99 -2.79
C ALA A 451 20.20 -11.89 -1.92
N SER A 452 18.92 -12.05 -2.25
CA SER A 452 17.97 -12.82 -1.44
C SER A 452 17.98 -14.32 -1.75
N VAL A 453 18.49 -14.73 -2.91
CA VAL A 453 18.58 -16.14 -3.33
C VAL A 453 19.72 -16.85 -2.58
N PRO A 454 19.47 -17.97 -1.90
CA PRO A 454 20.52 -18.76 -1.23
C PRO A 454 21.58 -19.27 -2.22
N ARG A 455 22.87 -19.25 -1.82
CA ARG A 455 23.98 -19.76 -2.66
C ARG A 455 23.93 -21.26 -2.95
N THR A 456 23.13 -22.02 -2.21
CA THR A 456 23.03 -23.50 -2.31
C THR A 456 22.38 -24.01 -3.59
N TYR A 457 21.70 -23.16 -4.37
CA TYR A 457 21.15 -23.54 -5.67
C TYR A 457 22.18 -23.72 -6.80
N ARG A 458 23.49 -23.63 -6.49
CA ARG A 458 24.57 -23.98 -7.44
C ARG A 458 25.06 -25.42 -7.23
N THR A 459 24.28 -26.38 -7.67
CA THR A 459 24.81 -27.70 -8.01
C THR A 459 24.27 -28.11 -9.37
N ASP A 460 24.88 -27.59 -10.43
CA ASP A 460 24.81 -28.27 -11.72
C ASP A 460 25.70 -29.51 -11.64
N VAL A 461 25.10 -30.64 -11.33
CA VAL A 461 25.65 -31.95 -11.69
C VAL A 461 25.42 -32.09 -13.19
N SER A 462 26.39 -31.65 -13.99
CA SER A 462 26.47 -32.11 -15.38
C SER A 462 26.89 -33.58 -15.39
N PRO A 463 26.16 -34.50 -16.07
CA PRO A 463 26.63 -35.87 -16.21
C PRO A 463 27.89 -35.87 -17.08
N ALA A 464 29.00 -36.29 -16.48
CA ALA A 464 30.29 -36.44 -17.15
C ALA A 464 30.15 -37.37 -18.36
N LYS A 465 30.53 -36.90 -19.55
CA LYS A 465 30.86 -37.76 -20.69
C LYS A 465 32.30 -38.29 -20.52
N PRO A 466 32.63 -39.52 -20.97
CA PRO A 466 33.96 -40.08 -20.78
C PRO A 466 35.01 -39.39 -21.65
N LEU A 467 36.21 -39.29 -21.08
CA LEU A 467 37.47 -38.77 -21.64
C LEU A 467 37.79 -39.22 -23.08
N VAL A 468 38.31 -38.29 -23.90
CA VAL A 468 39.43 -38.54 -24.83
C VAL A 468 40.34 -37.29 -24.91
N ASP A 469 41.62 -37.53 -24.62
CA ASP A 469 42.89 -36.81 -24.89
C ASP A 469 43.12 -35.29 -24.70
N ALA A 470 44.01 -35.05 -23.72
CA ALA A 470 45.31 -34.35 -23.78
C ALA A 470 45.45 -32.88 -24.28
N SER A 471 46.04 -32.10 -23.34
CA SER A 471 46.87 -30.90 -23.51
C SER A 471 46.20 -29.52 -23.58
N LYS A 472 46.10 -28.87 -22.41
CA LYS A 472 46.79 -27.60 -22.08
C LYS A 472 46.32 -27.09 -20.71
N ILE A 473 47.28 -26.65 -19.90
CA ILE A 473 47.09 -26.01 -18.60
C ILE A 473 46.74 -24.54 -18.86
N GLU A 474 45.50 -24.13 -18.55
CA GLU A 474 45.13 -22.74 -18.29
C GLU A 474 44.12 -22.71 -17.13
N ASP A 475 44.25 -21.69 -16.28
CA ASP A 475 43.57 -21.47 -15.00
C ASP A 475 42.04 -21.74 -15.01
N PRO A 476 41.45 -22.27 -13.91
CA PRO A 476 40.01 -22.44 -13.83
C PRO A 476 39.35 -21.08 -13.65
N HIS A 477 38.88 -20.52 -14.77
CA HIS A 477 37.92 -19.43 -14.80
C HIS A 477 36.67 -19.85 -14.01
N VAL A 478 36.42 -19.19 -12.87
CA VAL A 478 35.20 -19.32 -12.09
C VAL A 478 34.05 -18.75 -12.93
N ASN A 479 33.44 -19.61 -13.75
CA ASN A 479 32.21 -19.31 -14.46
C ASN A 479 31.09 -19.13 -13.44
N THR A 480 30.92 -17.88 -13.03
CA THR A 480 29.81 -17.44 -12.19
C THR A 480 28.57 -17.42 -13.08
N VAL A 481 27.91 -18.57 -13.25
CA VAL A 481 26.57 -18.65 -13.85
C VAL A 481 25.62 -17.92 -12.91
N GLN A 482 25.43 -16.63 -13.18
CA GLN A 482 24.41 -15.78 -12.57
C GLN A 482 23.07 -16.41 -12.94
N GLY A 483 22.26 -16.83 -11.97
CA GLY A 483 20.89 -17.25 -12.23
C GLY A 483 20.23 -16.18 -13.07
N HIS A 484 19.85 -16.54 -14.31
CA HIS A 484 19.39 -15.61 -15.31
C HIS A 484 18.03 -15.08 -14.84
N ILE A 485 18.01 -13.96 -14.12
CA ILE A 485 16.80 -13.14 -14.10
C ILE A 485 16.48 -12.90 -15.57
N PRO A 486 15.25 -13.18 -16.05
CA PRO A 486 14.88 -12.87 -17.43
C PRO A 486 15.29 -11.43 -17.74
N ASP A 487 15.59 -11.10 -18.98
CA ASP A 487 15.99 -9.74 -19.35
C ASP A 487 14.79 -8.77 -19.24
N ILE A 488 14.40 -8.48 -18.00
CA ILE A 488 13.29 -7.61 -17.62
C ILE A 488 13.81 -6.18 -17.78
N THR A 489 13.63 -5.66 -18.99
CA THR A 489 14.10 -4.34 -19.39
C THR A 489 13.08 -3.25 -19.06
N THR A 490 11.78 -3.58 -19.08
CA THR A 490 10.70 -2.61 -18.79
C THR A 490 9.89 -2.97 -17.54
N TYR A 491 9.23 -1.97 -16.95
CA TYR A 491 8.30 -2.18 -15.84
C TYR A 491 7.07 -2.99 -16.26
N GLN A 492 6.71 -2.98 -17.55
CA GLN A 492 5.64 -3.80 -18.10
C GLN A 492 6.00 -5.29 -18.12
N ASP A 493 7.24 -5.63 -18.48
CA ASP A 493 7.75 -7.01 -18.38
C ASP A 493 7.84 -7.42 -16.91
N PHE A 494 8.29 -6.49 -16.05
CA PHE A 494 8.17 -6.63 -14.60
C PHE A 494 6.71 -6.59 -14.14
N LYS A 495 5.67 -6.51 -14.96
CA LYS A 495 4.30 -6.73 -14.49
C LYS A 495 3.79 -8.10 -14.87
N ASN A 496 4.31 -8.69 -15.95
CA ASN A 496 3.79 -9.88 -16.60
C ASN A 496 4.87 -10.98 -16.55
N PRO A 497 4.92 -11.80 -15.50
CA PRO A 497 5.89 -12.89 -15.41
C PRO A 497 5.57 -13.96 -16.47
N SER A 498 6.62 -14.62 -16.97
CA SER A 498 6.51 -15.56 -18.09
C SER A 498 6.18 -17.00 -17.66
N SER A 499 6.38 -17.35 -16.38
CA SER A 499 6.15 -18.72 -15.87
C SER A 499 4.81 -18.83 -15.13
N LEU A 500 4.07 -19.91 -15.40
CA LEU A 500 2.78 -20.19 -14.74
C LEU A 500 2.92 -20.57 -13.26
N GLU A 501 4.10 -21.05 -12.85
CA GLU A 501 4.39 -21.51 -11.48
C GLU A 501 5.11 -20.44 -10.63
N ASP A 502 5.34 -19.25 -11.18
CA ASP A 502 5.92 -18.10 -10.47
C ASP A 502 4.90 -17.57 -9.42
N PRO A 503 5.29 -17.40 -8.13
CA PRO A 503 4.47 -16.72 -7.11
C PRO A 503 3.83 -15.40 -7.57
N LEU A 504 4.50 -14.65 -8.45
CA LEU A 504 3.99 -13.41 -9.03
C LEU A 504 2.88 -13.66 -10.06
N GLN A 505 2.89 -14.79 -10.77
CA GLN A 505 1.80 -15.20 -11.64
C GLN A 505 0.58 -15.64 -10.83
N ILE A 506 0.80 -16.38 -9.74
CA ILE A 506 -0.25 -16.77 -8.78
C ILE A 506 -0.91 -15.51 -8.20
N ARG A 507 -0.11 -14.50 -7.83
CA ARG A 507 -0.61 -13.18 -7.42
C ARG A 507 -1.51 -12.55 -8.48
N MET A 508 -1.13 -12.62 -9.76
CA MET A 508 -1.89 -12.05 -10.85
C MET A 508 -3.23 -12.76 -11.05
N GLN A 509 -3.26 -14.09 -10.94
CA GLN A 509 -4.49 -14.87 -10.98
C GLN A 509 -5.44 -14.46 -9.84
N ALA A 510 -4.93 -14.39 -8.61
CA ALA A 510 -5.72 -13.97 -7.45
C ALA A 510 -6.29 -12.54 -7.62
N ILE A 511 -5.47 -11.61 -8.11
CA ILE A 511 -5.92 -10.23 -8.43
C ILE A 511 -6.94 -10.22 -9.58
N GLY A 512 -6.78 -11.07 -10.59
CA GLY A 512 -7.69 -11.20 -11.72
C GLY A 512 -9.08 -11.64 -11.26
N ASP A 513 -9.13 -12.75 -10.52
CA ASP A 513 -10.36 -13.30 -9.94
C ASP A 513 -11.05 -12.28 -9.03
N ALA A 514 -10.28 -11.58 -8.19
CA ALA A 514 -10.81 -10.54 -7.31
C ALA A 514 -11.42 -9.35 -8.08
N LYS A 515 -10.78 -8.91 -9.16
CA LYS A 515 -11.31 -7.82 -10.00
C LYS A 515 -12.58 -8.21 -10.75
N LEU A 516 -12.68 -9.47 -11.18
CA LEU A 516 -13.90 -10.01 -11.80
C LEU A 516 -15.08 -9.97 -10.82
N VAL A 517 -14.84 -10.35 -9.55
CA VAL A 517 -15.87 -10.32 -8.50
C VAL A 517 -16.29 -8.89 -8.14
N LEU A 518 -15.35 -7.94 -8.10
CA LEU A 518 -15.66 -6.54 -7.78
C LEU A 518 -16.53 -5.83 -8.83
N LYS A 519 -16.56 -6.31 -10.09
CA LYS A 519 -17.26 -5.74 -11.27
C LYS A 519 -16.83 -4.30 -11.61
N GLY A 520 -16.71 -3.93 -12.88
CA GLY A 520 -16.33 -2.56 -13.29
C GLY A 520 -14.87 -2.16 -13.02
N TRP A 521 -13.98 -3.11 -12.70
CA TRP A 521 -12.57 -2.80 -12.50
C TRP A 521 -11.83 -2.59 -13.82
N MET A 522 -11.61 -1.32 -14.19
CA MET A 522 -10.69 -0.97 -15.28
C MET A 522 -9.27 -0.63 -14.78
N PRO A 523 -8.21 -1.26 -15.32
CA PRO A 523 -6.82 -0.90 -15.00
C PRO A 523 -6.45 0.54 -15.43
N ASN A 524 -5.56 1.17 -14.67
CA ASN A 524 -4.89 2.40 -15.10
C ASN A 524 -3.75 2.02 -16.03
N SER A 525 -3.97 2.08 -17.35
CA SER A 525 -2.94 1.83 -18.36
C SER A 525 -2.25 3.12 -18.82
N GLY A 526 -1.04 2.97 -19.37
CA GLY A 526 -0.32 4.01 -20.10
C GLY A 526 0.96 4.50 -19.41
N ASP A 527 1.38 3.88 -18.30
CA ASP A 527 2.57 4.29 -17.56
C ASP A 527 3.35 3.07 -17.08
N GLU A 528 3.62 2.14 -17.99
CA GLU A 528 4.34 0.89 -17.75
C GLU A 528 5.51 0.66 -18.70
N SER A 529 5.50 1.27 -19.89
CA SER A 529 6.50 1.06 -20.95
C SER A 529 7.75 1.93 -20.73
N TRP A 530 8.47 1.69 -19.63
CA TRP A 530 9.71 2.40 -19.27
C TRP A 530 10.67 1.47 -18.52
N GLY A 531 11.98 1.71 -18.67
CA GLY A 531 13.04 0.98 -17.95
C GLY A 531 13.60 1.79 -16.78
N LEU A 532 14.55 1.21 -16.01
CA LEU A 532 15.21 1.92 -14.91
C LEU A 532 16.10 3.09 -15.36
N ASP A 533 16.35 3.21 -16.66
CA ASP A 533 17.06 4.33 -17.26
C ASP A 533 16.38 5.67 -16.90
N VAL A 534 15.06 5.70 -16.64
CA VAL A 534 14.32 6.88 -16.17
C VAL A 534 14.87 7.50 -14.87
N LEU A 535 15.62 6.73 -14.08
CA LEU A 535 16.25 7.20 -12.85
C LEU A 535 17.62 7.84 -13.06
N ILE A 536 18.23 7.63 -14.24
CA ILE A 536 19.55 8.17 -14.58
C ILE A 536 19.41 9.63 -15.02
N ASP A 537 20.10 10.54 -14.34
CA ASP A 537 20.14 11.96 -14.71
C ASP A 537 20.65 12.09 -16.17
N PRO A 538 19.89 12.72 -17.08
CA PRO A 538 20.30 12.91 -18.47
C PRO A 538 21.63 13.66 -18.61
N LYS A 539 22.04 14.48 -17.64
CA LYS A 539 23.36 15.14 -17.62
C LYS A 539 24.51 14.17 -17.35
N LYS A 540 24.25 13.06 -16.65
CA LYS A 540 25.23 11.98 -16.41
C LYS A 540 25.35 11.01 -17.58
N ARG A 541 24.37 10.98 -18.51
CA ARG A 541 24.43 10.14 -19.73
C ARG A 541 25.37 10.69 -20.82
N LYS A 542 25.78 11.97 -20.72
CA LYS A 542 26.64 12.64 -21.71
C LYS A 542 28.12 12.69 -21.29
N ARG A 543 28.53 11.94 -20.27
CA ARG A 543 29.92 11.86 -19.79
C ARG A 543 30.47 10.46 -19.96
#